data_AF-X6K4F4-F1
#
_entry.id   AF-X6K4F4-F1
#
_cell.length_a   1.000
_cell.length_b   1.000
_cell.length_c   1.000
_cell.angle_alpha   90.00
_cell.angle_beta   90.00
_cell.angle_gamma   90.00
#
_symmetry.space_group_name_H-M   'P 1'
#
loop_
_entity.id
_entity.type
_entity.pdbx_description
1 polymer ?
#
loop_
_entity_poly.entity_id
_entity_poly.type
_entity_poly.pdbx_seq_one_letter_code
_entity_poly.pdbx_strand_id
1 'polypeptide(L)'
;MNSDSAAYRRSASRHKVKQADGVVTKCSSRVAKSGNQAHSFYIGNDQFSIFTDDQLSPVAVGDRVRFEYEIRHLRSGYRREYFSIIPESLIIYAPSELGAAIEGNVYVLSNPSMPGLLKVGYTTGTVAKRASELSGVTSVPTGFRIEWSLPIVGDPKAVEQRAHAHLAPHRHGKEFFKVSLDGAKDACARAFAELYPEHALIMDDAFAKRAEAEIQRRKDLEERAAEQQKEREKLAERKAFDATREGQWHKEGACEVVLFDFQYKPNFDSPSFFSKLFGGKFEDFIIFKVEVRQHGEAIYWSLMISGRLREKSIWKPQTFPTQQECMEQLASATKDYAASNRRASIHIPNALIENPPPLPEEYRNPRVTLSLNSLDGLVIRPAPTKQRHSRYS
;
A
#
# COMPACT_ATOMS: atom_id res chain seq x y z
N MET A 1 -26.96 -10.52 -34.14
CA MET A 1 -27.93 -10.44 -33.04
C MET A 1 -27.21 -10.71 -31.73
N ASN A 2 -26.77 -9.63 -31.07
CA ASN A 2 -26.94 -9.39 -29.63
C ASN A 2 -26.24 -8.07 -29.34
N SER A 3 -27.07 -7.03 -29.32
CA SER A 3 -26.79 -5.70 -28.85
C SER A 3 -26.75 -5.73 -27.31
N ASP A 4 -25.59 -5.47 -26.72
CA ASP A 4 -25.53 -4.94 -25.35
C ASP A 4 -25.02 -3.51 -25.41
N SER A 5 -25.97 -2.62 -25.71
CA SER A 5 -25.85 -1.20 -25.49
C SER A 5 -25.84 -0.96 -23.97
N ALA A 6 -24.66 -0.78 -23.39
CA ALA A 6 -24.52 -0.20 -22.06
C ALA A 6 -25.03 1.26 -22.10
N ALA A 7 -26.33 1.41 -21.88
CA ALA A 7 -26.97 2.70 -21.67
C ALA A 7 -26.41 3.32 -20.38
N TYR A 8 -25.39 4.17 -20.54
CA TYR A 8 -24.84 4.96 -19.46
C TYR A 8 -25.94 5.92 -18.97
N ARG A 9 -26.56 5.58 -17.84
CA ARG A 9 -27.43 6.51 -17.11
C ARG A 9 -26.60 7.73 -16.75
N ARG A 10 -26.86 8.86 -17.41
CA ARG A 10 -26.49 10.17 -16.87
C ARG A 10 -27.15 10.29 -15.50
N SER A 11 -26.38 10.12 -14.43
CA SER A 11 -26.84 10.58 -13.13
C SER A 11 -27.04 12.09 -13.25
N ALA A 12 -28.26 12.56 -13.04
CA ALA A 12 -28.58 13.97 -12.91
C ALA A 12 -27.92 14.50 -11.62
N SER A 13 -26.60 14.72 -11.69
CA SER A 13 -25.81 15.41 -10.69
C SER A 13 -26.21 16.88 -10.77
N ARG A 14 -26.87 17.38 -9.73
CA ARG A 14 -27.26 18.79 -9.55
C ARG A 14 -26.05 19.72 -9.29
N HIS A 15 -24.83 19.27 -9.55
CA HIS A 15 -23.60 19.99 -9.27
C HIS A 15 -23.14 20.75 -10.51
N LYS A 16 -22.87 22.04 -10.34
CA LYS A 16 -22.41 22.91 -11.42
C LYS A 16 -20.99 22.51 -11.81
N VAL A 17 -20.83 21.90 -12.99
CA VAL A 17 -19.51 21.61 -13.59
C VAL A 17 -18.82 22.93 -13.92
N LYS A 18 -17.55 23.04 -13.53
CA LYS A 18 -16.68 24.19 -13.77
C LYS A 18 -15.44 23.72 -14.54
N GLN A 19 -14.78 24.66 -15.22
CA GLN A 19 -13.53 24.40 -15.93
C GLN A 19 -12.38 25.13 -15.24
N ALA A 20 -11.21 24.50 -15.26
CA ALA A 20 -9.96 25.12 -14.82
C ALA A 20 -8.84 24.80 -15.82
N ASP A 21 -7.90 25.73 -15.94
CA ASP A 21 -6.65 25.53 -16.66
C ASP A 21 -5.51 26.28 -15.96
N GLY A 22 -4.29 25.79 -16.11
CA GLY A 22 -3.13 26.42 -15.51
C GLY A 22 -1.94 25.47 -15.38
N VAL A 23 -0.88 25.97 -14.76
CA VAL A 23 0.33 25.18 -14.50
C VAL A 23 0.21 24.53 -13.14
N VAL A 24 0.53 23.24 -13.08
CA VAL A 24 0.55 22.48 -11.83
C VAL A 24 1.74 22.95 -10.99
N THR A 25 1.47 23.51 -9.81
CA THR A 25 2.50 24.07 -8.93
C THR A 25 2.91 23.12 -7.81
N LYS A 26 2.04 22.15 -7.48
CA LYS A 26 2.27 21.16 -6.43
C LYS A 26 1.42 19.93 -6.69
N CYS A 27 1.95 18.73 -6.40
CA CYS A 27 1.23 17.46 -6.45
C CYS A 27 1.30 16.73 -5.10
N SER A 28 0.31 15.89 -4.82
CA SER A 28 0.26 14.96 -3.69
C SER A 28 -0.67 13.79 -4.01
N SER A 29 -0.45 12.63 -3.39
CA SER A 29 -1.28 11.44 -3.60
C SER A 29 -1.58 10.75 -2.28
N ARG A 30 -2.78 10.19 -2.13
CA ARG A 30 -3.17 9.40 -0.95
C ARG A 30 -4.26 8.38 -1.30
N VAL A 31 -4.30 7.30 -0.54
CA VAL A 31 -5.41 6.34 -0.61
C VAL A 31 -6.65 6.96 0.05
N ALA A 32 -7.75 7.06 -0.69
CA ALA A 32 -9.03 7.55 -0.17
C ALA A 32 -9.74 6.47 0.68
N LYS A 33 -10.70 6.89 1.50
CA LYS A 33 -11.51 5.94 2.31
C LYS A 33 -12.30 4.93 1.48
N SER A 34 -12.55 5.21 0.20
CA SER A 34 -13.20 4.30 -0.73
C SER A 34 -12.28 3.18 -1.25
N GLY A 35 -10.97 3.25 -1.02
CA GLY A 35 -9.98 2.34 -1.57
C GLY A 35 -9.25 2.89 -2.80
N ASN A 36 -9.90 3.74 -3.59
CA ASN A 36 -9.30 4.39 -4.78
C ASN A 36 -8.23 5.42 -4.38
N GLN A 37 -7.33 5.72 -5.31
CA GLN A 37 -6.30 6.73 -5.13
C GLN A 37 -6.86 8.11 -5.41
N ALA A 38 -6.52 9.06 -4.55
CA ALA A 38 -6.83 10.47 -4.70
C ALA A 38 -5.54 11.23 -4.95
N HIS A 39 -5.36 11.66 -6.21
CA HIS A 39 -4.26 12.52 -6.60
C HIS A 39 -4.73 13.96 -6.56
N SER A 40 -4.07 14.78 -5.76
CA SER A 40 -4.36 16.20 -5.69
C SER A 40 -3.23 17.02 -6.28
N PHE A 41 -3.59 18.08 -6.99
CA PHE A 41 -2.64 19.05 -7.50
C PHE A 41 -3.17 20.47 -7.41
N TYR A 42 -2.26 21.44 -7.48
CA TYR A 42 -2.58 22.85 -7.32
C TYR A 42 -2.42 23.62 -8.64
N ILE A 43 -3.38 24.51 -8.91
CA ILE A 43 -3.24 25.59 -9.90
C ILE A 43 -3.46 26.90 -9.16
N GLY A 44 -2.42 27.74 -9.13
CA GLY A 44 -2.41 28.90 -8.24
C GLY A 44 -2.57 28.46 -6.79
N ASN A 45 -3.63 28.93 -6.12
CA ASN A 45 -3.95 28.58 -4.73
C ASN A 45 -5.00 27.47 -4.61
N ASP A 46 -5.63 27.07 -5.71
CA ASP A 46 -6.74 26.12 -5.69
C ASP A 46 -6.23 24.68 -5.80
N GLN A 47 -6.74 23.82 -4.91
CA GLN A 47 -6.44 22.39 -4.90
C GLN A 47 -7.53 21.61 -5.65
N PHE A 48 -7.13 20.84 -6.64
CA PHE A 48 -7.99 19.94 -7.39
C PHE A 48 -7.62 18.50 -7.09
N SER A 49 -8.60 17.59 -7.11
CA SER A 49 -8.40 16.18 -6.83
C SER A 49 -9.02 15.30 -7.92
N ILE A 50 -8.23 14.39 -8.47
CA ILE A 50 -8.68 13.36 -9.40
C ILE A 50 -8.64 12.01 -8.68
N PHE A 51 -9.69 11.20 -8.90
CA PHE A 51 -9.82 9.89 -8.28
C PHE A 51 -9.67 8.82 -9.35
N THR A 52 -8.68 7.97 -9.20
CA THR A 52 -8.33 6.90 -10.15
C THR A 52 -8.02 5.62 -9.40
N ASP A 53 -8.05 4.50 -10.10
CA ASP A 53 -7.60 3.21 -9.56
C ASP A 53 -6.08 3.06 -9.67
N ASP A 54 -5.44 3.93 -10.46
CA ASP A 54 -3.99 4.04 -10.59
C ASP A 54 -3.35 4.64 -9.33
N GLN A 55 -2.19 4.14 -8.91
CA GLN A 55 -1.39 4.70 -7.81
C GLN A 55 -0.58 5.94 -8.22
N LEU A 56 -0.50 6.23 -9.52
CA LEU A 56 0.20 7.37 -10.05
C LEU A 56 -0.70 8.57 -10.31
N SER A 57 -0.21 9.75 -9.92
CA SER A 57 -0.85 10.99 -10.33
C SER A 57 -0.70 11.15 -11.84
N PRO A 58 -1.79 11.47 -12.56
CA PRO A 58 -1.72 11.68 -14.00
C PRO A 58 -0.95 12.96 -14.37
N VAL A 59 -0.60 13.82 -13.41
CA VAL A 59 0.09 15.09 -13.64
C VAL A 59 1.32 15.26 -12.75
N ALA A 60 2.31 15.99 -13.24
CA ALA A 60 3.51 16.39 -12.52
C ALA A 60 3.55 17.91 -12.30
N VAL A 61 4.38 18.36 -11.35
CA VAL A 61 4.67 19.79 -11.17
C VAL A 61 5.31 20.31 -12.45
N GLY A 62 4.82 21.45 -12.95
CA GLY A 62 5.23 22.04 -14.22
C GLY A 62 4.32 21.72 -15.40
N ASP A 63 3.45 20.71 -15.28
CA ASP A 63 2.50 20.40 -16.35
C ASP A 63 1.49 21.54 -16.53
N ARG A 64 1.28 21.98 -17.77
CA ARG A 64 0.13 22.83 -18.09
C ARG A 64 -1.05 21.92 -18.33
N VAL A 65 -2.15 22.12 -17.63
CA VAL A 65 -3.31 21.24 -17.70
C VAL A 65 -4.59 22.03 -17.94
N ARG A 66 -5.61 21.38 -18.51
CA ARG A 66 -7.01 21.83 -18.53
C ARG A 66 -7.89 20.67 -18.14
N PHE A 67 -8.95 20.93 -17.39
CA PHE A 67 -9.92 19.91 -17.01
C PHE A 67 -11.25 20.54 -16.58
N GLU A 68 -12.27 19.69 -16.50
CA GLU A 68 -13.53 19.97 -15.85
C GLU A 68 -13.53 19.39 -14.43
N TYR A 69 -14.21 20.08 -13.52
CA TYR A 69 -14.35 19.65 -12.13
C TYR A 69 -15.72 19.98 -11.56
N GLU A 70 -16.15 19.16 -10.61
CA GLU A 70 -17.33 19.38 -9.78
C GLU A 70 -16.90 19.86 -8.38
N ILE A 71 -17.68 20.74 -7.79
CA ILE A 71 -17.55 21.05 -6.35
C ILE A 71 -18.31 19.97 -5.59
N ARG A 72 -17.60 19.24 -4.74
CA ARG A 72 -18.17 18.18 -3.90
C ARG A 72 -17.91 18.46 -2.43
N HIS A 73 -18.75 17.93 -1.55
CA HIS A 73 -18.59 18.06 -0.10
C HIS A 73 -18.06 16.77 0.49
N LEU A 74 -17.12 16.87 1.42
CA LEU A 74 -16.71 15.76 2.25
C LEU A 74 -17.87 15.31 3.12
N ARG A 75 -18.04 13.98 3.31
CA ARG A 75 -19.02 13.38 4.23
C ARG A 75 -18.68 13.58 5.73
N SER A 76 -17.69 14.43 6.03
CA SER A 76 -17.24 14.77 7.38
C SER A 76 -18.21 15.75 8.05
N GLY A 77 -18.28 15.75 9.39
CA GLY A 77 -19.15 16.63 10.18
C GLY A 77 -18.96 18.13 9.91
N TYR A 78 -17.76 18.52 9.46
CA TYR A 78 -17.52 19.79 8.80
C TYR A 78 -17.59 19.55 7.29
N ARG A 79 -18.71 19.90 6.65
CA ARG A 79 -18.95 19.79 5.20
C ARG A 79 -17.99 20.69 4.40
N ARG A 80 -16.70 20.36 4.36
CA ARG A 80 -15.70 21.07 3.55
C ARG A 80 -15.87 20.69 2.09
N GLU A 81 -15.79 21.71 1.23
CA GLU A 81 -15.81 21.57 -0.22
C GLU A 81 -14.45 21.13 -0.74
N TYR A 82 -14.45 20.38 -1.85
CA TYR A 82 -13.27 20.06 -2.62
C TYR A 82 -13.61 20.03 -4.11
N PHE A 83 -12.61 20.28 -4.96
CA PHE A 83 -12.76 20.29 -6.41
C PHE A 83 -12.40 18.91 -6.96
N SER A 84 -13.42 18.18 -7.41
CA SER A 84 -13.30 16.84 -7.95
C SER A 84 -13.20 16.90 -9.47
N ILE A 85 -12.03 16.58 -10.01
CA ILE A 85 -11.80 16.52 -11.45
C ILE A 85 -12.61 15.38 -12.05
N ILE A 86 -13.18 15.61 -13.23
CA ILE A 86 -13.75 14.57 -14.09
C ILE A 86 -12.59 13.96 -14.87
N PRO A 87 -12.15 12.72 -14.58
CA PRO A 87 -10.89 12.17 -15.09
C PRO A 87 -10.75 12.25 -16.61
N GLU A 88 -11.84 11.98 -17.33
CA GLU A 88 -11.89 11.93 -18.79
C GLU A 88 -11.75 13.31 -19.44
N SER A 89 -11.87 14.38 -18.65
CA SER A 89 -11.69 15.77 -19.11
C SER A 89 -10.27 16.30 -18.96
N LEU A 90 -9.39 15.56 -18.29
CA LEU A 90 -8.02 16.01 -18.01
C LEU A 90 -7.16 15.96 -19.27
N ILE A 91 -6.77 17.15 -19.72
CA ILE A 91 -5.85 17.37 -20.83
C ILE A 91 -4.55 17.93 -20.27
N ILE A 92 -3.43 17.31 -20.62
CA ILE A 92 -2.08 17.76 -20.27
C ILE A 92 -1.43 18.29 -21.54
N TYR A 93 -1.06 19.57 -21.53
CA TYR A 93 -0.31 20.22 -22.59
C TYR A 93 1.18 20.09 -22.26
N ALA A 94 1.93 19.28 -23.01
CA ALA A 94 3.39 19.40 -23.03
C ALA A 94 3.79 20.60 -23.92
N PRO A 95 4.95 21.28 -23.70
CA PRO A 95 6.11 20.87 -22.88
C PRO A 95 6.69 21.96 -21.94
N SER A 96 7.40 21.54 -20.89
CA SER A 96 8.12 22.41 -19.94
C SER A 96 9.63 22.58 -20.23
N GLU A 97 10.11 22.21 -21.43
CA GLU A 97 11.54 22.35 -21.79
C GLU A 97 11.79 23.20 -23.05
N LEU A 98 10.85 24.07 -23.45
CA LEU A 98 11.07 24.94 -24.61
C LEU A 98 11.83 26.25 -24.31
N GLY A 99 12.10 26.60 -23.04
CA GLY A 99 12.87 27.81 -22.68
C GLY A 99 12.30 29.16 -23.18
N ALA A 100 11.23 29.13 -23.98
CA ALA A 100 10.63 30.23 -24.68
C ALA A 100 9.14 30.33 -24.30
N ALA A 101 8.68 31.56 -24.10
CA ALA A 101 7.31 31.81 -23.64
C ALA A 101 6.30 31.37 -24.72
N ILE A 102 5.30 30.59 -24.32
CA ILE A 102 4.16 30.26 -25.19
C ILE A 102 3.36 31.55 -25.41
N GLU A 103 3.22 31.98 -26.67
CA GLU A 103 2.55 33.23 -27.04
C GLU A 103 1.07 33.03 -27.38
N GLY A 104 0.65 31.78 -27.59
CA GLY A 104 -0.75 31.42 -27.74
C GLY A 104 -0.97 29.96 -28.13
N ASN A 105 -2.15 29.67 -28.67
CA ASN A 105 -2.58 28.33 -29.05
C ASN A 105 -3.27 28.34 -30.40
N VAL A 106 -3.00 27.32 -31.23
CA VAL A 106 -3.88 26.92 -32.34
C VAL A 106 -4.79 25.79 -31.86
N TYR A 107 -6.05 25.80 -32.26
CA TYR A 107 -7.05 24.87 -31.77
C TYR A 107 -7.98 24.34 -32.86
N VAL A 108 -8.60 23.20 -32.56
CA VAL A 108 -9.65 22.57 -33.35
C VAL A 108 -10.90 22.44 -32.49
N LEU A 109 -12.02 23.01 -32.92
CA LEU A 109 -13.32 22.91 -32.24
C LEU A 109 -14.33 22.15 -33.08
N SER A 110 -15.20 21.37 -32.44
CA SER A 110 -16.40 20.81 -33.06
C SER A 110 -17.65 21.49 -32.50
N ASN A 111 -18.79 21.31 -33.17
CA ASN A 111 -20.08 21.76 -32.68
C ASN A 111 -21.13 20.68 -32.95
N PRO A 112 -21.89 20.21 -31.94
CA PRO A 112 -22.92 19.18 -32.15
C PRO A 112 -23.99 19.54 -33.19
N SER A 113 -24.28 20.83 -33.36
CA SER A 113 -25.20 21.33 -34.40
C SER A 113 -24.58 21.44 -35.79
N MET A 114 -23.26 21.20 -35.92
CA MET A 114 -22.52 21.19 -37.19
C MET A 114 -21.70 19.89 -37.32
N PRO A 115 -22.35 18.72 -37.40
CA PRO A 115 -21.66 17.44 -37.46
C PRO A 115 -20.79 17.32 -38.71
N GLY A 116 -19.57 16.78 -38.54
CA GLY A 116 -18.60 16.60 -39.63
C GLY A 116 -17.86 17.88 -40.05
N LEU A 117 -18.07 18.99 -39.34
CA LEU A 117 -17.35 20.25 -39.54
C LEU A 117 -16.51 20.58 -38.31
N LEU A 118 -15.24 20.91 -38.56
CA LEU A 118 -14.29 21.34 -37.54
C LEU A 118 -13.89 22.79 -37.78
N LYS A 119 -13.87 23.59 -36.73
CA LYS A 119 -13.36 24.95 -36.73
C LYS A 119 -11.89 24.94 -36.33
N VAL A 120 -11.02 25.48 -37.17
CA VAL A 120 -9.61 25.71 -36.80
C VAL A 120 -9.42 27.18 -36.51
N GLY A 121 -8.84 27.52 -35.36
CA GLY A 121 -8.64 28.91 -34.96
C GLY A 121 -7.45 29.08 -34.03
N TYR A 122 -7.19 30.31 -33.60
CA TYR A 122 -6.12 30.61 -32.64
C TYR A 122 -6.58 31.54 -31.53
N THR A 123 -5.78 31.59 -30.46
CA THR A 123 -5.94 32.56 -29.38
C THR A 123 -4.61 32.85 -28.71
N THR A 124 -4.39 34.08 -28.26
CA THR A 124 -3.29 34.47 -27.37
C THR A 124 -3.64 34.27 -25.89
N GLY A 125 -4.90 33.92 -25.59
CA GLY A 125 -5.37 33.53 -24.27
C GLY A 125 -5.59 32.02 -24.17
N THR A 126 -6.61 31.61 -23.41
CA THR A 126 -6.96 30.19 -23.28
C THR A 126 -7.99 29.77 -24.33
N VAL A 127 -7.79 28.60 -24.94
CA VAL A 127 -8.73 28.04 -25.93
C VAL A 127 -10.13 27.86 -25.33
N ALA A 128 -10.24 27.56 -24.03
CA ALA A 128 -11.51 27.45 -23.31
C ALA A 128 -12.28 28.78 -23.27
N LYS A 129 -11.59 29.88 -22.92
CA LYS A 129 -12.20 31.21 -22.95
C LYS A 129 -12.70 31.53 -24.36
N ARG A 130 -11.89 31.25 -25.38
CA ARG A 130 -12.27 31.51 -26.78
C ARG A 130 -13.45 30.66 -27.25
N ALA A 131 -13.50 29.38 -26.89
CA ALA A 131 -14.62 28.50 -27.19
C ALA A 131 -15.91 28.96 -26.51
N SER A 132 -15.84 29.44 -25.26
CA SER A 132 -16.98 30.00 -24.53
C SER A 132 -17.49 31.29 -25.16
N GLU A 133 -16.61 32.22 -25.52
CA GLU A 133 -16.97 33.46 -26.25
C GLU A 133 -17.71 33.16 -27.56
N LEU A 134 -17.21 32.20 -28.34
CA LEU A 134 -17.83 31.78 -29.60
C LEU A 134 -19.17 31.07 -29.40
N SER A 135 -19.33 30.37 -28.28
CA SER A 135 -20.57 29.66 -27.92
C SER A 135 -21.65 30.59 -27.36
N GLY A 136 -21.27 31.77 -26.87
CA GLY A 136 -22.19 32.76 -26.31
C GLY A 136 -22.89 33.65 -27.36
N VAL A 137 -22.55 33.50 -28.65
CA VAL A 137 -23.17 34.24 -29.74
C VAL A 137 -24.54 33.66 -30.05
N THR A 138 -25.58 34.50 -30.13
CA THR A 138 -26.99 34.12 -30.34
C THR A 138 -27.26 33.30 -31.60
N SER A 139 -26.33 33.28 -32.55
CA SER A 139 -26.41 32.54 -33.81
C SER A 139 -25.85 31.11 -33.75
N VAL A 140 -25.44 30.60 -32.58
CA VAL A 140 -24.87 29.25 -32.43
C VAL A 140 -25.80 28.38 -31.56
N PRO A 141 -26.49 27.37 -32.13
CA PRO A 141 -27.54 26.62 -31.41
C PRO A 141 -27.04 25.73 -30.27
N THR A 142 -25.81 25.23 -30.35
CA THR A 142 -25.14 24.47 -29.28
C THR A 142 -23.69 24.93 -29.12
N GLY A 143 -23.12 24.82 -27.92
CA GLY A 143 -21.76 25.28 -27.65
C GLY A 143 -20.69 24.48 -28.41
N PHE A 144 -19.58 25.15 -28.71
CA PHE A 144 -18.39 24.52 -29.28
C PHE A 144 -17.70 23.63 -28.25
N ARG A 145 -17.21 22.47 -28.70
CA ARG A 145 -16.34 21.57 -27.94
C ARG A 145 -14.91 21.70 -28.44
N ILE A 146 -13.96 21.64 -27.52
CA ILE A 146 -12.55 21.69 -27.83
C ILE A 146 -12.10 20.26 -28.11
N GLU A 147 -11.78 19.96 -29.37
CA GLU A 147 -11.32 18.63 -29.77
C GLU A 147 -9.80 18.50 -29.62
N TRP A 148 -9.07 19.59 -29.84
CA TRP A 148 -7.61 19.60 -29.76
C TRP A 148 -7.04 21.03 -29.69
N SER A 149 -5.82 21.17 -29.17
CA SER A 149 -5.04 22.41 -29.26
C SER A 149 -3.53 22.17 -29.17
N LEU A 150 -2.78 23.01 -29.87
CA LEU A 150 -1.32 23.04 -29.89
C LEU A 150 -0.82 24.37 -29.31
N PRO A 151 -0.05 24.37 -28.20
CA PRO A 151 0.63 25.57 -27.74
C PRO A 151 1.70 25.98 -28.76
N ILE A 152 1.77 27.27 -29.05
CA ILE A 152 2.68 27.84 -30.03
C ILE A 152 3.73 28.68 -29.33
N VAL A 153 5.00 28.36 -29.59
CA VAL A 153 6.13 29.24 -29.32
C VAL A 153 6.41 30.01 -30.61
N GLY A 154 6.02 31.29 -30.63
CA GLY A 154 5.92 32.13 -31.83
C GLY A 154 4.48 32.56 -32.13
N ASP A 155 4.22 33.08 -33.32
CA ASP A 155 2.93 33.69 -33.68
C ASP A 155 1.84 32.64 -33.94
N PRO A 156 0.86 32.44 -33.02
CA PRO A 156 -0.21 31.47 -33.19
C PRO A 156 -1.16 31.81 -34.36
N LYS A 157 -1.24 33.09 -34.74
CA LYS A 157 -2.05 33.53 -35.89
C LYS A 157 -1.41 33.08 -37.20
N ALA A 158 -0.08 33.21 -37.32
CA ALA A 158 0.63 32.76 -38.51
C ALA A 158 0.47 31.24 -38.72
N VAL A 159 0.56 30.46 -37.63
CA VAL A 159 0.34 29.00 -37.66
C VAL A 159 -1.08 28.65 -38.09
N GLU A 160 -2.09 29.35 -37.55
CA GLU A 160 -3.49 29.14 -37.94
C GLU A 160 -3.75 29.44 -39.41
N GLN A 161 -3.25 30.56 -39.91
CA GLN A 161 -3.40 30.93 -41.32
C GLN A 161 -2.74 29.91 -42.25
N ARG A 162 -1.59 29.38 -41.85
CA ARG A 162 -0.88 28.33 -42.59
C ARG A 162 -1.64 27.00 -42.53
N ALA A 163 -2.19 26.62 -41.38
CA ALA A 163 -3.05 25.44 -41.25
C ALA A 163 -4.31 25.56 -42.10
N HIS A 164 -4.92 26.75 -42.16
CA HIS A 164 -6.05 27.04 -43.04
C HIS A 164 -5.71 26.90 -44.52
N ALA A 165 -4.48 27.23 -44.93
CA ALA A 165 -4.00 27.03 -46.29
C ALA A 165 -3.89 25.53 -46.60
N HIS A 166 -3.34 24.72 -45.69
CA HIS A 166 -3.30 23.26 -45.81
C HIS A 166 -4.70 22.63 -45.91
N LEU A 167 -5.66 23.18 -45.17
CA LEU A 167 -7.05 22.71 -45.14
C LEU A 167 -7.94 23.35 -46.22
N ALA A 168 -7.42 24.25 -47.06
CA ALA A 168 -8.21 24.98 -48.05
C ALA A 168 -9.07 24.09 -48.97
N PRO A 169 -8.60 22.91 -49.44
CA PRO A 169 -9.42 22.03 -50.27
C PRO A 169 -10.70 21.51 -49.58
N HIS A 170 -10.71 21.49 -48.24
CA HIS A 170 -11.81 20.98 -47.42
C HIS A 170 -12.60 22.10 -46.75
N ARG A 171 -12.37 23.36 -47.15
CA ARG A 171 -12.98 24.53 -46.51
C ARG A 171 -14.47 24.62 -46.83
N HIS A 172 -15.29 24.70 -45.78
CA HIS A 172 -16.74 24.85 -45.87
C HIS A 172 -17.21 26.28 -45.51
N GLY A 173 -16.44 26.98 -44.68
CA GLY A 173 -16.67 28.38 -44.31
C GLY A 173 -15.35 29.06 -43.96
N LYS A 174 -15.38 30.32 -43.51
CA LYS A 174 -14.16 31.12 -43.27
C LYS A 174 -13.08 30.37 -42.47
N GLU A 175 -13.49 29.74 -41.37
CA GLU A 175 -12.61 29.03 -40.44
C GLU A 175 -13.09 27.59 -40.18
N PHE A 176 -13.95 27.05 -41.05
CA PHE A 176 -14.60 25.74 -40.88
C PHE A 176 -14.24 24.80 -42.02
N PHE A 177 -13.95 23.54 -41.68
CA PHE A 177 -13.38 22.55 -42.57
C PHE A 177 -14.06 21.19 -42.41
N LYS A 178 -14.33 20.52 -43.53
CA LYS A 178 -14.90 19.17 -43.58
C LYS A 178 -13.77 18.15 -43.64
N VAL A 179 -13.15 17.89 -42.49
CA VAL A 179 -12.01 16.98 -42.33
C VAL A 179 -12.16 16.12 -41.09
N SER A 180 -11.44 14.99 -41.03
CA SER A 180 -11.30 14.24 -39.79
C SER A 180 -10.53 15.05 -38.75
N LEU A 181 -10.71 14.72 -37.48
CA LEU A 181 -9.96 15.34 -36.39
C LEU A 181 -8.46 15.18 -36.59
N ASP A 182 -7.99 13.99 -36.98
CA ASP A 182 -6.57 13.74 -37.20
C ASP A 182 -6.03 14.53 -38.40
N GLY A 183 -6.80 14.66 -39.48
CA GLY A 183 -6.42 15.53 -40.61
C GLY A 183 -6.30 17.00 -40.22
N ALA A 184 -7.14 17.48 -39.29
CA ALA A 184 -7.03 18.85 -38.76
C ALA A 184 -5.81 19.01 -37.84
N LYS A 185 -5.53 18.03 -36.97
CA LYS A 185 -4.33 18.01 -36.11
C LYS A 185 -3.06 18.04 -36.96
N ASP A 186 -2.96 17.16 -37.94
CA ASP A 186 -1.81 17.03 -38.84
C ASP A 186 -1.54 18.33 -39.59
N ALA A 187 -2.60 18.99 -40.09
CA ALA A 187 -2.47 20.28 -40.76
C ALA A 187 -1.94 21.39 -39.83
N CYS A 188 -2.36 21.40 -38.56
CA CYS A 188 -1.90 22.37 -37.58
C CYS A 188 -0.46 22.10 -37.13
N ALA A 189 -0.12 20.84 -36.85
CA ALA A 189 1.24 20.43 -36.48
C ALA A 189 2.22 20.68 -37.64
N ARG A 190 1.84 20.36 -38.87
CA ARG A 190 2.64 20.66 -40.07
C ARG A 190 2.84 22.16 -40.26
N ALA A 191 1.78 22.96 -40.10
CA ALA A 191 1.88 24.42 -40.19
C ALA A 191 2.84 25.00 -39.16
N PHE A 192 2.84 24.47 -37.94
CA PHE A 192 3.77 24.88 -36.90
C PHE A 192 5.22 24.49 -37.25
N ALA A 193 5.44 23.24 -37.67
CA ALA A 193 6.77 22.75 -38.04
C ALA A 193 7.36 23.51 -39.25
N GLU A 194 6.55 23.93 -40.21
CA GLU A 194 7.00 24.72 -41.36
C GLU A 194 7.44 26.15 -40.99
N LEU A 195 6.77 26.77 -40.00
CA LEU A 195 7.06 28.15 -39.57
C LEU A 195 8.12 28.21 -38.47
N TYR A 196 8.17 27.20 -37.61
CA TYR A 196 9.02 27.13 -36.42
C TYR A 196 9.72 25.76 -36.31
N PRO A 197 10.55 25.37 -37.29
CA PRO A 197 11.11 24.02 -37.38
C PRO A 197 11.97 23.62 -36.18
N GLU A 198 12.80 24.53 -35.65
CA GLU A 198 13.64 24.25 -34.48
C GLU A 198 12.80 23.94 -33.23
N HIS A 199 11.70 24.66 -33.03
CA HIS A 199 10.80 24.45 -31.89
C HIS A 199 10.01 23.15 -32.02
N ALA A 200 9.60 22.79 -33.24
CA ALA A 200 8.92 21.52 -33.50
C ALA A 200 9.82 20.32 -33.22
N LEU A 201 11.10 20.37 -33.62
CA LEU A 201 12.08 19.31 -33.33
C LEU A 201 12.28 19.10 -31.82
N ILE A 202 12.34 20.18 -31.04
CA ILE A 202 12.47 20.12 -29.58
C ILE A 202 11.19 19.56 -28.93
N MET A 203 10.01 19.92 -29.43
CA MET A 203 8.76 19.32 -28.96
C MET A 203 8.77 17.81 -29.18
N ASP A 204 9.04 17.34 -30.40
CA ASP A 204 9.04 15.91 -30.71
C ASP A 204 10.01 15.10 -29.84
N ASP A 205 11.23 15.59 -29.61
CA ASP A 205 12.22 14.96 -28.73
C ASP A 205 11.76 14.95 -27.26
N ALA A 206 11.20 16.05 -26.76
CA ALA A 206 10.67 16.13 -25.40
C ALA A 206 9.46 15.20 -25.19
N PHE A 207 8.58 15.08 -26.19
CA PHE A 207 7.46 14.14 -26.17
C PHE A 207 7.95 12.69 -26.18
N ALA A 208 8.95 12.35 -27.00
CA ALA A 208 9.54 11.02 -27.06
C ALA A 208 10.20 10.63 -25.72
N LYS A 209 11.06 11.49 -25.15
CA LYS A 209 11.69 11.27 -23.84
C LYS A 209 10.68 11.08 -22.72
N ARG A 210 9.59 11.86 -22.72
CA ARG A 210 8.53 11.74 -21.71
C ARG A 210 7.76 10.43 -21.84
N ALA A 211 7.49 9.98 -23.06
CA ALA A 211 6.83 8.69 -23.31
C ALA A 211 7.70 7.51 -22.84
N GLU A 212 9.01 7.54 -23.12
CA GLU A 212 9.96 6.52 -22.67
C GLU A 212 10.08 6.46 -21.13
N ALA A 213 10.21 7.62 -20.48
CA ALA A 213 10.29 7.70 -19.02
C ALA A 213 9.02 7.16 -18.34
N GLU A 214 7.85 7.45 -18.91
CA GLU A 214 6.57 6.94 -18.41
C GLU A 214 6.43 5.42 -18.59
N ILE A 215 6.88 4.87 -19.73
CA ILE A 215 6.92 3.42 -19.95
C ILE A 215 7.83 2.72 -18.94
N GLN A 216 9.02 3.26 -18.69
CA GLN A 216 9.94 2.68 -17.71
C GLN A 216 9.35 2.75 -16.30
N ARG A 217 8.77 3.89 -15.92
CA ARG A 217 8.13 4.07 -14.62
C ARG A 217 6.98 3.08 -14.38
N ARG A 218 6.19 2.76 -15.41
CA ARG A 218 5.11 1.76 -15.32
C ARG A 218 5.65 0.35 -15.04
N LYS A 219 6.73 -0.04 -15.73
CA LYS A 219 7.38 -1.34 -15.49
C LYS A 219 7.86 -1.47 -14.04
N ASP A 220 8.57 -0.46 -13.53
CA ASP A 220 9.09 -0.47 -12.15
C ASP A 220 7.95 -0.60 -11.11
N LEU A 221 6.78 -0.03 -11.39
CA LEU A 221 5.61 -0.13 -10.51
C LEU A 221 4.93 -1.49 -10.58
N GLU A 222 4.81 -2.07 -11.77
CA GLU A 222 4.29 -3.43 -11.95
C GLU A 222 5.17 -4.44 -11.19
N GLU A 223 6.49 -4.29 -11.26
CA GLU A 223 7.43 -5.13 -10.51
C GLU A 223 7.24 -4.99 -8.99
N ARG A 224 7.18 -3.76 -8.46
CA ARG A 224 6.94 -3.51 -7.04
C ARG A 224 5.57 -4.02 -6.57
N ALA A 225 4.53 -3.87 -7.39
CA ALA A 225 3.20 -4.38 -7.08
C ALA A 225 3.19 -5.91 -7.02
N ALA A 226 3.89 -6.57 -7.94
CA ALA A 226 4.05 -8.03 -7.94
C ALA A 226 4.83 -8.51 -6.70
N GLU A 227 5.89 -7.82 -6.29
CA GLU A 227 6.62 -8.12 -5.04
C GLU A 227 5.74 -7.98 -3.81
N GLN A 228 5.00 -6.86 -3.70
CA GLN A 228 4.08 -6.64 -2.58
C GLN A 228 2.97 -7.69 -2.53
N GLN A 229 2.46 -8.11 -3.69
CA GLN A 229 1.44 -9.14 -3.77
C GLN A 229 1.98 -10.49 -3.27
N LYS A 230 3.18 -10.89 -3.71
CA LYS A 230 3.85 -12.11 -3.22
C LYS A 230 4.05 -12.09 -1.71
N GLU A 231 4.49 -10.96 -1.14
CA GLU A 231 4.67 -10.84 0.32
C GLU A 231 3.33 -10.90 1.07
N ARG A 232 2.27 -10.31 0.51
CA ARG A 232 0.92 -10.42 1.07
C ARG A 232 0.39 -11.85 1.03
N GLU A 233 0.63 -12.58 -0.05
CA GLU A 233 0.26 -13.99 -0.20
C GLU A 233 0.97 -14.85 0.83
N LYS A 234 2.30 -14.74 0.96
CA LYS A 234 3.07 -15.44 2.01
C LYS A 234 2.55 -15.13 3.41
N LEU A 235 2.25 -13.87 3.70
CA LEU A 235 1.70 -13.47 5.01
C LEU A 235 0.30 -14.05 5.23
N ALA A 236 -0.54 -14.08 4.19
CA ALA A 236 -1.87 -14.67 4.25
C ALA A 236 -1.80 -16.18 4.47
N GLU A 237 -0.93 -16.89 3.75
CA GLU A 237 -0.63 -18.31 3.94
C GLU A 237 -0.17 -18.59 5.37
N ARG A 238 0.78 -17.79 5.89
CA ARG A 238 1.26 -17.95 7.26
C ARG A 238 0.14 -17.75 8.28
N LYS A 239 -0.70 -16.72 8.11
CA LYS A 239 -1.86 -16.47 8.97
C LYS A 239 -2.90 -17.59 8.90
N ALA A 240 -3.14 -18.12 7.70
CA ALA A 240 -4.04 -19.24 7.49
C ALA A 240 -3.52 -20.49 8.20
N PHE A 241 -2.22 -20.79 8.07
CA PHE A 241 -1.57 -21.88 8.81
C PHE A 241 -1.66 -21.66 10.33
N ASP A 242 -1.27 -20.50 10.84
CA ASP A 242 -1.36 -20.13 12.27
C ASP A 242 -2.80 -20.24 12.83
N ALA A 243 -3.84 -20.14 11.98
CA ALA A 243 -5.24 -20.29 12.37
C ALA A 243 -5.69 -21.76 12.43
N THR A 244 -4.98 -22.69 11.80
CA THR A 244 -5.26 -24.13 11.91
C THR A 244 -4.95 -24.65 13.31
N ARG A 245 -5.50 -25.82 13.67
CA ARG A 245 -5.18 -26.48 14.96
C ARG A 245 -3.69 -26.79 15.08
N GLU A 246 -3.07 -27.22 14.00
CA GLU A 246 -1.63 -27.51 13.94
C GLU A 246 -0.81 -26.24 14.10
N GLY A 247 -1.11 -25.16 13.36
CA GLY A 247 -0.41 -23.90 13.52
C GLY A 247 -0.54 -23.29 14.91
N GLN A 248 -1.74 -23.38 15.52
CA GLN A 248 -1.96 -22.97 16.91
C GLN A 248 -1.14 -23.84 17.88
N TRP A 249 -1.05 -25.14 17.64
CA TRP A 249 -0.24 -26.06 18.45
C TRP A 249 1.26 -25.72 18.38
N HIS A 250 1.77 -25.42 17.18
CA HIS A 250 3.16 -24.96 17.01
C HIS A 250 3.42 -23.62 17.71
N LYS A 251 2.43 -22.74 17.77
CA LYS A 251 2.58 -21.37 18.29
C LYS A 251 2.34 -21.25 19.79
N GLU A 252 1.35 -21.96 20.30
CA GLU A 252 0.79 -21.75 21.65
C GLU A 252 0.84 -23.02 22.51
N GLY A 253 1.07 -24.20 21.91
CA GLY A 253 1.28 -25.44 22.63
C GLY A 253 2.64 -25.51 23.32
N ALA A 254 2.79 -26.48 24.20
CA ALA A 254 4.06 -26.75 24.89
C ALA A 254 4.26 -28.25 25.10
N CYS A 255 5.50 -28.63 25.38
CA CYS A 255 5.88 -29.95 25.85
C CYS A 255 6.34 -29.87 27.30
N GLU A 256 5.97 -30.85 28.11
CA GLU A 256 6.55 -31.08 29.44
C GLU A 256 7.26 -32.43 29.44
N VAL A 257 8.59 -32.41 29.51
CA VAL A 257 9.38 -33.64 29.70
C VAL A 257 9.47 -33.93 31.19
N VAL A 258 8.93 -35.06 31.64
CA VAL A 258 9.00 -35.48 33.04
C VAL A 258 10.16 -36.46 33.20
N LEU A 259 11.23 -36.02 33.88
CA LEU A 259 12.44 -36.85 34.06
C LEU A 259 12.25 -37.90 35.16
N PHE A 260 11.56 -37.52 36.23
CA PHE A 260 11.03 -38.40 37.25
C PHE A 260 9.90 -37.67 37.97
N ASP A 261 8.91 -38.42 38.45
CA ASP A 261 7.71 -37.85 39.09
C ASP A 261 7.57 -38.32 40.54
N PHE A 262 6.64 -37.68 41.22
CA PHE A 262 6.25 -38.03 42.59
C PHE A 262 5.81 -39.49 42.70
N GLN A 263 6.16 -40.13 43.81
CA GLN A 263 5.66 -41.47 44.15
C GLN A 263 4.16 -41.44 44.51
N TYR A 264 3.70 -40.31 45.03
CA TYR A 264 2.31 -40.03 45.38
C TYR A 264 2.10 -38.51 45.41
N LYS A 265 0.85 -38.06 45.21
CA LYS A 265 0.54 -36.62 45.19
C LYS A 265 0.85 -35.98 46.55
N PRO A 266 1.81 -35.05 46.64
CA PRO A 266 2.15 -34.43 47.92
C PRO A 266 1.06 -33.46 48.36
N ASN A 267 0.96 -33.25 49.67
CA ASN A 267 0.20 -32.13 50.21
C ASN A 267 1.00 -30.84 50.07
N PHE A 268 0.60 -29.99 49.12
CA PHE A 268 1.24 -28.70 48.83
C PHE A 268 0.94 -27.62 49.88
N ASP A 269 -0.06 -27.83 50.74
CA ASP A 269 -0.38 -26.89 51.82
C ASP A 269 0.72 -26.89 52.87
N SER A 270 0.74 -25.85 53.70
CA SER A 270 1.57 -25.81 54.91
C SER A 270 0.72 -26.09 56.14
N PRO A 271 1.23 -26.87 57.14
CA PRO A 271 0.46 -27.10 58.34
C PRO A 271 0.23 -25.78 59.08
N SER A 272 -1.01 -25.57 59.54
CA SER A 272 -1.40 -24.37 60.28
C SER A 272 -0.61 -24.25 61.59
N PHE A 273 -0.57 -23.05 62.17
CA PHE A 273 0.12 -22.82 63.45
C PHE A 273 -0.33 -23.81 64.54
N PHE A 274 -1.64 -24.03 64.69
CA PHE A 274 -2.19 -25.00 65.64
C PHE A 274 -1.85 -26.45 65.26
N SER A 275 -1.87 -26.80 63.98
CA SER A 275 -1.48 -28.15 63.52
C SER A 275 -0.03 -28.46 63.89
N LYS A 276 0.89 -27.50 63.71
CA LYS A 276 2.29 -27.64 64.14
C LYS A 276 2.44 -27.75 65.67
N LEU A 277 1.66 -26.96 66.42
CA LEU A 277 1.69 -26.97 67.89
C LEU A 277 1.27 -28.33 68.49
N PHE A 278 0.39 -29.06 67.80
CA PHE A 278 -0.05 -30.41 68.19
C PHE A 278 0.69 -31.54 67.45
N GLY A 279 1.87 -31.26 66.87
CA GLY A 279 2.74 -32.28 66.27
C GLY A 279 2.32 -32.73 64.87
N GLY A 280 1.40 -32.03 64.22
CA GLY A 280 1.03 -32.26 62.82
C GLY A 280 2.18 -31.91 61.88
N LYS A 281 2.72 -32.93 61.22
CA LYS A 281 3.77 -32.80 60.20
C LYS A 281 3.21 -33.21 58.86
N PHE A 282 3.52 -32.43 57.83
CA PHE A 282 3.26 -32.83 56.46
C PHE A 282 4.57 -33.32 55.84
N GLU A 283 4.44 -34.26 54.92
CA GLU A 283 5.57 -34.93 54.31
C GLU A 283 6.41 -33.99 53.45
N ASP A 284 7.69 -34.32 53.35
CA ASP A 284 8.64 -33.59 52.53
C ASP A 284 8.39 -33.86 51.04
N PHE A 285 8.56 -32.83 50.22
CA PHE A 285 8.53 -32.96 48.78
C PHE A 285 9.43 -31.91 48.12
N ILE A 286 9.95 -32.22 46.94
CA ILE A 286 10.74 -31.25 46.17
C ILE A 286 10.37 -31.30 44.68
N ILE A 287 10.33 -30.12 44.07
CA ILE A 287 10.08 -29.90 42.65
C ILE A 287 11.31 -29.22 42.06
N PHE A 288 11.79 -29.78 40.96
CA PHE A 288 12.75 -29.14 40.07
C PHE A 288 12.04 -28.85 38.75
N LYS A 289 11.68 -27.59 38.52
CA LYS A 289 11.00 -27.19 37.28
C LYS A 289 11.96 -26.39 36.42
N VAL A 290 12.32 -26.93 35.26
CA VAL A 290 13.05 -26.22 34.22
C VAL A 290 12.04 -25.60 33.25
N GLU A 291 12.22 -24.35 32.87
CA GLU A 291 11.43 -23.67 31.86
C GLU A 291 12.34 -23.04 30.80
N VAL A 292 12.07 -23.33 29.53
CA VAL A 292 12.71 -22.64 28.40
C VAL A 292 11.91 -21.39 28.09
N ARG A 293 12.58 -20.24 28.05
CA ARG A 293 11.95 -18.94 27.84
C ARG A 293 12.69 -18.15 26.76
N GLN A 294 11.96 -17.28 26.09
CA GLN A 294 12.50 -16.34 25.11
C GLN A 294 12.22 -14.90 25.56
N HIS A 295 13.23 -14.04 25.49
CA HIS A 295 13.07 -12.59 25.65
C HIS A 295 13.81 -11.86 24.52
N GLY A 296 13.03 -11.20 23.66
CA GLY A 296 13.55 -10.67 22.40
C GLY A 296 14.12 -11.81 21.53
N GLU A 297 15.40 -11.70 21.20
CA GLU A 297 16.13 -12.71 20.42
C GLU A 297 16.85 -13.75 21.29
N ALA A 298 16.92 -13.58 22.61
CA ALA A 298 17.64 -14.52 23.47
C ALA A 298 16.73 -15.63 24.01
N ILE A 299 17.21 -16.87 23.95
CA ILE A 299 16.61 -18.01 24.65
C ILE A 299 17.44 -18.29 25.91
N TYR A 300 16.76 -18.51 27.03
CA TYR A 300 17.37 -18.82 28.32
C TYR A 300 16.59 -19.90 29.06
N TRP A 301 17.25 -20.53 30.02
CA TRP A 301 16.76 -21.66 30.78
C TRP A 301 16.59 -21.26 32.24
N SER A 302 15.40 -21.46 32.80
CA SER A 302 15.12 -21.15 34.20
C SER A 302 14.94 -22.43 34.99
N LEU A 303 15.71 -22.63 36.06
CA LEU A 303 15.49 -23.71 37.02
C LEU A 303 14.82 -23.14 38.27
N MET A 304 13.65 -23.65 38.61
CA MET A 304 12.96 -23.39 39.88
C MET A 304 13.09 -24.62 40.78
N ILE A 305 13.74 -24.46 41.92
CA ILE A 305 13.75 -25.47 42.98
C ILE A 305 12.75 -25.02 44.05
N SER A 306 11.71 -25.80 44.27
CA SER A 306 10.69 -25.47 45.26
C SER A 306 10.16 -26.69 46.01
N GLY A 307 9.59 -26.49 47.19
CA GLY A 307 8.97 -27.56 47.95
C GLY A 307 9.10 -27.39 49.45
N ARG A 308 9.06 -28.51 50.18
CA ARG A 308 9.22 -28.57 51.62
C ARG A 308 10.24 -29.64 51.99
N LEU A 309 11.25 -29.27 52.77
CA LEU A 309 12.18 -30.21 53.40
C LEU A 309 12.31 -29.89 54.89
N ARG A 310 12.13 -30.90 55.74
CA ARG A 310 12.24 -30.79 57.21
C ARG A 310 11.44 -29.59 57.73
N GLU A 311 10.18 -29.49 57.28
CA GLU A 311 9.22 -28.42 57.62
C GLU A 311 9.57 -27.01 57.11
N LYS A 312 10.68 -26.84 56.38
CA LYS A 312 11.09 -25.57 55.78
C LYS A 312 10.65 -25.49 54.32
N SER A 313 10.08 -24.35 53.94
CA SER A 313 9.77 -24.04 52.55
C SER A 313 11.07 -23.75 51.78
N ILE A 314 11.16 -24.29 50.57
CA ILE A 314 12.24 -24.05 49.62
C ILE A 314 11.66 -23.30 48.44
N TRP A 315 12.35 -22.24 48.05
CA TRP A 315 12.05 -21.45 46.86
C TRP A 315 13.34 -20.84 46.33
N LYS A 316 13.86 -21.35 45.21
CA LYS A 316 15.12 -20.91 44.61
C LYS A 316 15.00 -20.85 43.08
N PRO A 317 14.70 -19.68 42.50
CA PRO A 317 14.80 -19.45 41.07
C PRO A 317 16.25 -19.23 40.65
N GLN A 318 16.64 -19.82 39.52
CA GLN A 318 17.94 -19.65 38.87
C GLN A 318 17.75 -19.53 37.35
N THR A 319 18.67 -18.86 36.66
CA THR A 319 18.59 -18.66 35.21
C THR A 319 19.95 -18.88 34.56
N PHE A 320 19.95 -19.55 33.42
CA PHE A 320 21.13 -19.99 32.69
C PHE A 320 21.01 -19.60 31.21
N PRO A 321 22.13 -19.19 30.57
CA PRO A 321 22.17 -18.86 29.16
C PRO A 321 22.08 -20.09 28.26
N THR A 322 22.52 -21.26 28.73
CA THR A 322 22.60 -22.48 27.92
C THR A 322 21.86 -23.65 28.59
N GLN A 323 21.43 -24.60 27.75
CA GLN A 323 20.83 -25.85 28.22
C GLN A 323 21.81 -26.63 29.09
N GLN A 324 23.06 -26.74 28.65
CA GLN A 324 24.08 -27.52 29.33
C GLN A 324 24.28 -27.05 30.78
N GLU A 325 24.49 -25.74 30.99
CA GLU A 325 24.66 -25.17 32.33
C GLU A 325 23.45 -25.41 33.24
N CYS A 326 22.23 -25.26 32.70
CA CYS A 326 21.01 -25.53 33.44
C CYS A 326 20.90 -27.00 33.86
N MET A 327 21.22 -27.93 32.95
CA MET A 327 21.15 -29.36 33.19
C MET A 327 22.22 -29.83 34.18
N GLU A 328 23.43 -29.26 34.13
CA GLU A 328 24.49 -29.50 35.12
C GLU A 328 24.05 -29.03 36.52
N GLN A 329 23.45 -27.84 36.61
CA GLN A 329 22.92 -27.33 37.88
C GLN A 329 21.76 -28.20 38.39
N LEU A 330 20.85 -28.64 37.52
CA LEU A 330 19.78 -29.56 37.89
C LEU A 330 20.34 -30.88 38.45
N ALA A 331 21.35 -31.45 37.80
CA ALA A 331 22.01 -32.68 38.27
C ALA A 331 22.67 -32.50 39.65
N SER A 332 23.24 -31.32 39.95
CA SER A 332 23.74 -30.99 41.29
C SER A 332 22.58 -30.88 42.29
N ALA A 333 21.57 -30.07 41.96
CA ALA A 333 20.45 -29.78 42.85
C ALA A 333 19.66 -31.05 43.25
N THR A 334 19.51 -32.00 42.34
CA THR A 334 18.82 -33.27 42.64
C THR A 334 19.55 -34.16 43.64
N LYS A 335 20.86 -33.94 43.85
CA LYS A 335 21.67 -34.58 44.90
C LYS A 335 21.60 -33.79 46.21
N ASP A 336 21.68 -32.46 46.12
CA ASP A 336 21.68 -31.56 47.30
C ASP A 336 20.33 -31.53 48.04
N TYR A 337 19.23 -31.68 47.29
CA TYR A 337 17.86 -31.65 47.79
C TYR A 337 17.23 -33.05 47.79
N ALA A 338 17.70 -33.92 48.69
CA ALA A 338 17.19 -35.28 48.82
C ALA A 338 15.83 -35.31 49.54
N ALA A 339 14.76 -35.63 48.79
CA ALA A 339 13.45 -36.04 49.30
C ALA A 339 13.06 -37.39 48.68
N SER A 340 12.34 -38.23 49.41
CA SER A 340 11.76 -39.48 48.87
C SER A 340 10.70 -39.19 47.81
N ASN A 341 9.86 -38.17 48.03
CA ASN A 341 8.83 -37.74 47.10
C ASN A 341 9.29 -36.50 46.32
N ARG A 342 9.61 -36.67 45.03
CA ARG A 342 10.21 -35.59 44.23
C ARG A 342 9.79 -35.64 42.77
N ARG A 343 9.77 -34.48 42.10
CA ARG A 343 9.50 -34.36 40.66
C ARG A 343 10.55 -33.49 40.00
N ALA A 344 11.02 -33.88 38.82
CA ALA A 344 11.76 -33.02 37.92
C ALA A 344 11.09 -32.99 36.55
N SER A 345 10.79 -31.80 36.05
CA SER A 345 10.23 -31.63 34.71
C SER A 345 10.82 -30.44 33.96
N ILE A 346 10.77 -30.51 32.63
CA ILE A 346 11.26 -29.49 31.70
C ILE A 346 10.10 -29.05 30.82
N HIS A 347 9.69 -27.79 30.95
CA HIS A 347 8.64 -27.20 30.16
C HIS A 347 9.22 -26.39 29.00
N ILE A 348 8.82 -26.73 27.77
CA ILE A 348 9.33 -26.16 26.52
C ILE A 348 8.15 -25.71 25.66
N PRO A 349 7.95 -24.40 25.43
CA PRO A 349 6.97 -23.93 24.45
C PRO A 349 7.31 -24.46 23.05
N ASN A 350 6.31 -24.94 22.31
CA ASN A 350 6.52 -25.51 20.97
C ASN A 350 7.10 -24.48 19.98
N ALA A 351 6.78 -23.21 20.19
CA ALA A 351 7.32 -22.10 19.39
C ALA A 351 8.85 -21.99 19.48
N LEU A 352 9.48 -22.58 20.50
CA LEU A 352 10.93 -22.60 20.72
C LEU A 352 11.56 -23.92 20.25
N ILE A 353 10.77 -24.87 19.77
CA ILE A 353 11.25 -26.13 19.19
C ILE A 353 11.31 -25.94 17.67
N GLU A 354 12.41 -26.38 17.06
CA GLU A 354 12.58 -26.37 15.61
C GLU A 354 11.66 -27.42 14.96
N ASN A 355 11.58 -28.58 15.58
CA ASN A 355 10.74 -29.72 15.21
C ASN A 355 9.76 -30.09 16.36
N PRO A 356 8.75 -29.25 16.65
CA PRO A 356 7.79 -29.59 17.69
C PRO A 356 7.07 -30.90 17.32
N PRO A 357 6.73 -31.74 18.32
CA PRO A 357 6.00 -32.97 18.06
C PRO A 357 4.63 -32.67 17.44
N PRO A 358 4.02 -33.59 16.67
CA PRO A 358 2.69 -33.35 16.09
C PRO A 358 1.63 -33.24 17.20
N LEU A 359 0.56 -32.48 16.93
CA LEU A 359 -0.59 -32.40 17.83
C LEU A 359 -1.24 -33.79 17.95
N PRO A 360 -1.29 -34.43 19.14
CA PRO A 360 -1.87 -35.77 19.24
C PRO A 360 -3.40 -35.73 19.05
N GLU A 361 -3.96 -36.78 18.47
CA GLU A 361 -5.38 -36.84 18.09
C GLU A 361 -6.34 -36.66 19.28
N GLU A 362 -5.93 -37.11 20.47
CA GLU A 362 -6.68 -37.01 21.72
C GLU A 362 -6.84 -35.56 22.23
N TYR A 363 -5.97 -34.64 21.80
CA TYR A 363 -6.01 -33.25 22.25
C TYR A 363 -6.85 -32.38 21.32
N ARG A 364 -8.03 -31.97 21.80
CA ARG A 364 -8.91 -31.05 21.05
C ARG A 364 -8.46 -29.58 21.10
N ASN A 365 -7.77 -29.19 22.17
CA ASN A 365 -7.29 -27.82 22.37
C ASN A 365 -5.81 -27.75 21.98
N PRO A 366 -5.39 -26.88 21.05
CA PRO A 366 -3.99 -26.72 20.66
C PRO A 366 -3.14 -25.96 21.70
N ARG A 367 -3.74 -25.34 22.71
CA ARG A 367 -3.03 -24.67 23.83
C ARG A 367 -2.76 -25.61 25.01
N VAL A 368 -2.40 -26.85 24.70
CA VAL A 368 -2.18 -27.90 25.70
C VAL A 368 -0.69 -28.10 25.95
N THR A 369 -0.39 -28.80 27.03
CA THR A 369 0.96 -29.28 27.31
C THR A 369 1.00 -30.78 27.07
N LEU A 370 1.84 -31.22 26.14
CA LEU A 370 2.08 -32.62 25.86
C LEU A 370 3.15 -33.17 26.81
N SER A 371 2.81 -34.19 27.58
CA SER A 371 3.78 -34.86 28.45
C SER A 371 4.65 -35.83 27.64
N LEU A 372 5.96 -35.73 27.82
CA LEU A 372 6.96 -36.57 27.16
C LEU A 372 7.86 -37.24 28.20
N ASN A 373 8.40 -38.41 27.84
CA ASN A 373 9.25 -39.21 28.72
C ASN A 373 10.76 -38.92 28.56
N SER A 374 11.17 -38.25 27.47
CA SER A 374 12.54 -37.80 27.28
C SER A 374 12.61 -36.55 26.39
N LEU A 375 13.80 -35.92 26.36
CA LEU A 375 14.12 -34.81 25.45
C LEU A 375 14.57 -35.30 24.05
N ASP A 376 14.68 -36.62 23.85
CA ASP A 376 15.32 -37.16 22.66
C ASP A 376 14.56 -36.77 21.40
N GLY A 377 15.29 -36.28 20.40
CA GLY A 377 14.72 -35.84 19.15
C GLY A 377 14.11 -34.43 19.17
N LEU A 378 14.01 -33.74 20.32
CA LEU A 378 13.62 -32.33 20.35
C LEU A 378 14.82 -31.42 20.11
N VAL A 379 14.78 -30.62 19.05
CA VAL A 379 15.79 -29.60 18.76
C VAL A 379 15.24 -28.26 19.19
N ILE A 380 15.82 -27.68 20.23
CA ILE A 380 15.47 -26.33 20.68
C ILE A 380 16.16 -25.34 19.76
N ARG A 381 15.42 -24.36 19.26
CA ARG A 381 15.95 -23.36 18.33
C ARG A 381 17.18 -22.70 18.95
N PRO A 382 18.29 -22.54 18.20
CA PRO A 382 19.42 -21.77 18.68
C PRO A 382 18.99 -20.31 18.86
N ALA A 383 19.63 -19.60 19.80
CA ALA A 383 19.51 -18.16 19.83
C ALA A 383 19.97 -17.62 18.45
N PRO A 384 19.17 -16.80 17.73
CA PRO A 384 19.57 -16.22 16.46
C PRO A 384 20.97 -15.60 16.55
N THR A 385 21.88 -16.10 15.73
CA THR A 385 23.20 -15.50 15.53
C THR A 385 22.99 -14.10 15.00
N LYS A 386 23.41 -13.06 15.73
CA LYS A 386 23.37 -11.67 15.24
C LYS A 386 24.08 -11.56 13.89
N GLN A 387 23.36 -11.63 12.78
CA GLN A 387 23.80 -10.96 11.56
C GLN A 387 23.53 -9.48 11.79
N ARG A 388 24.58 -8.76 12.20
CA ARG A 388 24.59 -7.29 12.13
C ARG A 388 24.43 -6.91 10.65
N HIS A 389 23.20 -6.72 10.20
CA HIS A 389 22.98 -5.86 9.05
C HIS A 389 23.29 -4.44 9.51
N SER A 390 24.48 -3.97 9.14
CA SER A 390 24.83 -2.55 9.19
C SER A 390 23.71 -1.78 8.51
N ARG A 391 23.03 -0.90 9.24
CA ARG A 391 22.06 0.06 8.68
C ARG A 391 22.72 1.22 7.92
N TYR A 392 23.99 1.07 7.56
CA TYR A 392 24.71 1.96 6.65
C TYR A 392 25.52 1.11 5.67
N SER A 393 24.97 0.95 4.47
CA SER A 393 25.68 0.60 3.23
C SER A 393 24.84 1.15 2.08
#